data_AF-A0A3C0ICZ5-F1
#
_entry.id   AF-A0A3C0ICZ5-F1
#
_cell.length_a   1.000
_cell.length_b   1.000
_cell.length_c   1.000
_cell.angle_alpha   90.00
_cell.angle_beta   90.00
_cell.angle_gamma   90.00
#
_symmetry.space_group_name_H-M   'P 1'
#
loop_
_entity.id
_entity.type
_entity.pdbx_description
1 polymer ?
#
loop_
_entity_poly.entity_id
_entity_poly.type
_entity_poly.pdbx_seq_one_letter_code
_entity_poly.pdbx_strand_id
1 'polypeptide(L)'
;SDKIVDGYGGLIPGPFLDAGFQMLKPMLKVRKQKNLMNMLDNSDRVMNFMRMEKWINDLPDQSGECYRQFIKDLYQANKLAKNELVVGKHKVDLKKLTAPLLNIYATEDHLVPPAHTIPLNDLVGSKDKQLYAFPGGHIGVFTGRRSQAELSPTIFQWLKDRD
;
A
#
# COMPACT_ATOMS: atom_id res chain seq x y z
N SER A 1 17.87 5.61 -8.25
CA SER A 1 18.03 4.60 -7.19
C SER A 1 19.49 4.32 -6.89
N ASP A 2 20.34 4.09 -7.90
CA ASP A 2 21.78 3.76 -7.69
C ASP A 2 22.51 4.76 -6.78
N LYS A 3 22.53 6.04 -7.16
CA LYS A 3 23.14 7.11 -6.35
C LYS A 3 22.58 7.23 -4.92
N ILE A 4 21.32 6.85 -4.70
CA ILE A 4 20.70 6.90 -3.37
C ILE A 4 21.23 5.74 -2.52
N VAL A 5 21.23 4.53 -3.07
CA VAL A 5 21.70 3.33 -2.36
C VAL A 5 23.19 3.43 -2.06
N ASP A 6 23.97 3.85 -3.05
CA ASP A 6 25.42 3.98 -2.91
C ASP A 6 25.77 5.11 -1.92
N GLY A 7 25.00 6.21 -1.95
CA GLY A 7 25.18 7.35 -1.06
C GLY A 7 24.85 7.08 0.41
N TYR A 8 23.98 6.12 0.70
CA TYR A 8 23.66 5.69 2.08
C TYR A 8 24.36 4.39 2.51
N GLY A 9 25.35 3.92 1.76
CA GLY A 9 26.14 2.74 2.16
C GLY A 9 25.35 1.43 2.15
N GLY A 10 24.33 1.32 1.29
CA GLY A 10 23.56 0.07 1.12
C GLY A 10 22.36 -0.12 2.06
N LEU A 11 22.09 0.82 2.96
CA LEU A 11 20.85 0.89 3.76
C LEU A 11 20.12 2.18 3.43
N ILE A 12 18.81 2.12 3.19
CA ILE A 12 18.01 3.31 2.91
C ILE A 12 17.32 3.74 4.19
N PRO A 13 17.62 4.94 4.72
CA PRO A 13 17.00 5.40 5.96
C PRO A 13 15.49 5.55 5.82
N GLY A 14 14.73 5.08 6.82
CA GLY A 14 13.28 5.29 6.88
C GLY A 14 12.85 6.77 6.71
N PRO A 15 13.51 7.74 7.38
CA PRO A 15 13.21 9.16 7.21
C PRO A 15 13.40 9.70 5.79
N PHE A 16 14.32 9.11 5.01
CA PHE A 16 14.50 9.49 3.61
C PHE A 16 13.29 9.09 2.76
N LEU A 17 12.73 7.90 3.00
CA LEU A 17 11.53 7.43 2.31
C LEU A 17 10.30 8.28 2.69
N ASP A 18 10.14 8.59 3.98
CA ASP A 18 9.05 9.46 4.44
C ASP A 18 9.12 10.86 3.85
N ALA A 19 10.32 11.46 3.72
CA ALA A 19 10.47 12.74 3.03
C ALA A 19 9.88 12.69 1.60
N GLY A 20 10.08 11.59 0.87
CA GLY A 20 9.47 11.35 -0.44
C GLY A 20 7.93 11.30 -0.38
N PHE A 21 7.35 10.57 0.58
CA PHE A 21 5.90 10.52 0.76
C PHE A 21 5.30 11.87 1.15
N GLN A 22 5.97 12.63 2.00
CA GLN A 22 5.52 13.96 2.41
C GLN A 22 5.53 14.96 1.26
N MET A 23 6.50 14.86 0.35
CA MET A 23 6.53 15.69 -0.87
C MET A 23 5.36 15.41 -1.81
N LEU A 24 4.86 14.17 -1.86
CA LEU A 24 3.69 13.84 -2.67
C LEU A 24 2.41 14.51 -2.14
N LYS A 25 2.32 14.75 -0.82
CA LYS A 25 1.08 15.27 -0.18
C LYS A 25 1.34 16.32 0.91
N PRO A 26 1.90 17.48 0.57
CA PRO A 26 2.20 18.54 1.55
C PRO A 26 0.94 19.02 2.30
N MET A 27 -0.22 19.01 1.64
CA MET A 27 -1.50 19.45 2.22
C MET A 27 -2.06 18.53 3.32
N LEU A 28 -1.58 17.28 3.43
CA LEU A 28 -2.03 16.38 4.50
C LEU A 28 -1.61 16.88 5.89
N LYS A 29 -0.43 17.51 6.02
CA LYS A 29 0.05 18.06 7.30
C LYS A 29 -0.84 19.18 7.82
N VAL A 30 -1.25 20.09 6.92
CA VAL A 30 -2.13 21.22 7.27
C VAL A 30 -3.51 20.72 7.71
N ARG A 31 -4.07 19.72 7.01
CA ARG A 31 -5.35 19.11 7.39
C ARG A 31 -5.26 18.36 8.72
N LYS A 32 -4.14 17.67 8.99
CA LYS A 32 -3.89 16.98 10.27
C LYS A 32 -3.89 17.95 11.45
N GLN A 33 -3.21 19.08 11.33
CA GLN A 33 -3.16 20.09 12.40
C GLN A 33 -4.55 20.64 12.75
N LYS A 34 -5.37 20.94 11.73
CA LYS A 34 -6.77 21.38 11.97
C LYS A 34 -7.62 20.31 12.65
N ASN A 35 -7.47 19.04 12.26
CA ASN A 35 -8.23 17.95 12.85
C ASN A 35 -7.83 17.68 14.32
N LEU A 36 -6.55 17.82 14.65
CA LEU A 36 -6.08 17.66 16.03
C LEU A 36 -6.73 18.69 16.97
N MET A 37 -6.77 19.96 16.58
CA MET A 37 -7.40 21.03 17.38
C MET A 37 -8.88 20.74 17.67
N ASN A 38 -9.60 20.14 16.72
CA ASN A 38 -11.01 19.77 16.86
C ASN A 38 -11.25 18.50 17.70
N MET A 39 -10.19 17.80 18.12
CA MET A 39 -10.28 16.51 18.82
C MET A 39 -9.72 16.57 20.24
N LEU A 40 -9.12 17.69 20.66
CA LEU A 40 -8.39 17.83 21.95
C LEU A 40 -9.24 17.48 23.18
N ASP A 41 -10.55 17.78 23.15
CA ASP A 41 -11.44 17.53 24.28
C ASP A 41 -11.91 16.06 24.39
N ASN A 42 -11.49 15.19 23.47
CA ASN A 42 -11.86 13.78 23.47
C ASN A 42 -10.60 12.91 23.55
N SER A 43 -10.33 12.41 24.75
CA SER A 43 -9.14 11.59 25.06
C SER A 43 -8.99 10.38 24.14
N ASP A 44 -10.08 9.65 23.84
CA ASP A 44 -10.05 8.48 22.97
C ASP A 44 -9.66 8.82 21.53
N ARG A 45 -10.18 9.95 21.03
CA ARG A 45 -9.85 10.48 19.70
C ARG A 45 -8.39 10.94 19.63
N VAL A 46 -7.90 11.61 20.67
CA VAL A 46 -6.48 11.99 20.78
C VAL A 46 -5.58 10.76 20.83
N MET A 47 -5.93 9.75 21.63
CA MET A 47 -5.14 8.52 21.74
C MET A 47 -5.08 7.75 20.43
N ASN A 48 -6.19 7.64 19.71
CA ASN A 48 -6.19 7.03 18.38
C ASN A 48 -5.37 7.83 17.36
N PHE A 49 -5.42 9.16 17.43
CA PHE A 49 -4.55 10.01 16.61
C PHE A 49 -3.06 9.77 16.93
N MET A 50 -2.67 9.76 18.21
CA MET A 50 -1.29 9.51 18.63
C MET A 50 -0.79 8.12 18.22
N ARG A 51 -1.64 7.09 18.28
CA ARG A 51 -1.30 5.74 17.79
C ARG A 51 -0.99 5.75 16.30
N MET A 52 -1.80 6.44 15.50
CA MET A 52 -1.56 6.59 14.07
C MET A 52 -0.29 7.39 13.78
N GLU A 53 -0.01 8.45 14.53
CA GLU A 53 1.23 9.21 14.38
C GLU A 53 2.45 8.36 14.75
N LYS A 54 2.40 7.61 15.86
CA LYS A 54 3.48 6.69 16.23
C LYS A 54 3.73 5.68 15.11
N TRP A 55 2.68 5.07 14.58
CA TRP A 55 2.79 4.09 13.47
C TRP A 55 3.39 4.70 12.20
N ILE A 56 2.97 5.91 11.81
CA ILE A 56 3.51 6.59 10.62
C ILE A 56 5.00 6.93 10.80
N ASN A 57 5.43 7.30 12.00
CA ASN A 57 6.81 7.68 12.28
C ASN A 57 7.73 6.49 12.61
N ASP A 58 7.18 5.29 12.75
CA ASP A 58 7.95 4.06 12.99
C ASP A 58 8.44 3.47 11.66
N LEU A 59 9.45 4.12 11.09
CA LEU A 59 9.95 3.89 9.73
C LEU A 59 11.27 3.13 9.78
N PRO A 60 11.28 1.80 9.67
CA PRO A 60 12.52 1.03 9.67
C PRO A 60 13.29 1.23 8.37
N ASP A 61 14.62 1.19 8.49
CA ASP A 61 15.52 1.23 7.35
C ASP A 61 15.28 0.05 6.40
N GLN A 62 15.49 0.28 5.11
CA GLN A 62 15.28 -0.72 4.07
C GLN A 62 16.61 -1.18 3.46
N SER A 63 16.70 -2.47 3.11
CA SER A 63 17.85 -2.98 2.36
C SER A 63 17.97 -2.27 1.01
N GLY A 64 19.16 -1.71 0.73
CA GLY A 64 19.43 -0.91 -0.46
C GLY A 64 19.24 -1.68 -1.76
N GLU A 65 19.65 -2.95 -1.81
CA GLU A 65 19.46 -3.79 -3.00
C GLU A 65 17.97 -4.06 -3.27
N CYS A 66 17.20 -4.33 -2.20
CA CYS A 66 15.76 -4.51 -2.31
C CYS A 66 15.09 -3.23 -2.86
N TYR A 67 15.43 -2.07 -2.28
CA TYR A 67 14.93 -0.77 -2.77
C TYR A 67 15.32 -0.52 -4.22
N ARG A 68 16.58 -0.78 -4.60
CA ARG A 68 17.06 -0.58 -5.98
C ARG A 68 16.27 -1.43 -6.97
N GLN A 69 16.13 -2.72 -6.67
CA GLN A 69 15.39 -3.65 -7.50
C GLN A 69 13.93 -3.22 -7.60
N PHE A 70 13.28 -2.92 -6.48
CA PHE A 70 11.89 -2.49 -6.43
C PHE A 70 11.63 -1.27 -7.32
N ILE A 71 12.47 -0.23 -7.22
CA ILE A 71 12.33 0.99 -8.04
C ILE A 71 12.58 0.71 -9.52
N LYS A 72 13.65 -0.01 -9.87
CA LYS A 72 13.99 -0.26 -11.28
C LYS A 72 13.03 -1.23 -11.95
N ASP A 73 12.78 -2.36 -11.32
CA ASP A 73 12.05 -3.47 -11.94
C ASP A 73 10.53 -3.25 -11.88
N LEU A 74 10.00 -2.71 -10.79
CA LEU A 74 8.55 -2.54 -10.63
C LEU A 74 8.09 -1.15 -11.04
N TYR A 75 8.65 -0.09 -10.44
CA TYR A 75 8.18 1.28 -10.71
C TYR A 75 8.55 1.78 -12.12
N GLN A 76 9.80 1.57 -12.55
CA GLN A 76 10.29 2.12 -13.83
C GLN A 76 10.01 1.18 -15.00
N ALA A 77 10.33 -0.11 -14.85
CA ALA A 77 10.25 -1.07 -15.95
C ALA A 77 8.92 -1.84 -16.02
N ASN A 78 8.12 -1.85 -14.94
CA ASN A 78 6.88 -2.61 -14.83
C ASN A 78 7.03 -4.10 -15.20
N LYS A 79 8.13 -4.71 -14.76
CA LYS A 79 8.51 -6.09 -15.12
C LYS A 79 7.51 -7.13 -14.63
N LEU A 80 6.78 -6.87 -13.54
CA LEU A 80 5.77 -7.80 -13.03
C LEU A 80 4.63 -7.98 -14.02
N ALA A 81 4.05 -6.88 -14.52
CA ALA A 81 2.96 -6.94 -15.50
C ALA A 81 3.41 -7.49 -16.85
N LYS A 82 4.68 -7.28 -17.21
CA LYS A 82 5.29 -7.78 -18.45
C LYS A 82 5.75 -9.24 -18.38
N ASN A 83 5.60 -9.92 -17.24
CA ASN A 83 6.14 -11.28 -17.05
C ASN A 83 7.67 -11.32 -17.29
N GLU A 84 8.39 -10.33 -16.77
CA GLU A 84 9.85 -10.16 -16.87
C GLU A 84 10.52 -10.11 -15.49
N LEU A 85 9.75 -10.04 -14.39
CA LEU A 85 10.30 -9.94 -13.05
C LEU A 85 10.97 -11.26 -12.64
N VAL A 86 12.15 -11.15 -12.04
CA VAL A 86 12.88 -12.29 -11.46
C VAL A 86 13.13 -12.00 -9.98
N VAL A 87 12.73 -12.94 -9.12
CA VAL A 87 12.97 -12.89 -7.67
C VAL A 87 13.87 -14.06 -7.29
N GLY A 88 15.09 -13.77 -6.83
CA GLY A 88 16.13 -14.78 -6.66
C GLY A 88 16.42 -15.48 -8.00
N LYS A 89 16.18 -16.79 -8.06
CA LYS A 89 16.32 -17.61 -9.28
C LYS A 89 15.00 -17.84 -10.04
N HIS A 90 13.90 -17.25 -9.59
CA HIS A 90 12.56 -17.56 -10.05
C HIS A 90 12.00 -16.43 -10.92
N LYS A 91 11.69 -16.73 -12.18
CA LYS A 91 10.89 -15.84 -13.03
C LYS A 91 9.43 -15.86 -12.56
N VAL A 92 8.89 -14.69 -12.29
CA VAL A 92 7.51 -14.51 -11.82
C VAL A 92 6.58 -14.49 -13.02
N ASP A 93 5.63 -15.42 -13.04
CA ASP A 93 4.58 -15.53 -14.05
C ASP A 93 3.20 -15.45 -13.39
N LEU A 94 2.53 -14.31 -13.55
CA LEU A 94 1.20 -14.08 -12.98
C LEU A 94 0.16 -15.07 -13.50
N LYS A 95 0.35 -15.67 -14.68
CA LYS A 95 -0.55 -16.70 -15.20
C LYS A 95 -0.50 -18.00 -14.40
N LYS A 96 0.52 -18.20 -13.58
CA LYS A 96 0.58 -19.32 -12.63
C LYS A 96 -0.17 -19.06 -11.32
N LEU A 97 -0.61 -17.82 -11.07
CA LEU A 97 -1.48 -17.53 -9.92
C LEU A 97 -2.91 -17.93 -10.28
N THR A 98 -3.26 -19.19 -9.98
CA THR A 98 -4.57 -19.79 -10.32
C THR A 98 -5.51 -19.95 -9.13
N ALA A 99 -5.07 -19.63 -7.91
CA ALA A 99 -5.89 -19.65 -6.71
C ALA A 99 -6.99 -18.56 -6.75
N PRO A 100 -8.12 -18.72 -6.03
CA PRO A 100 -9.10 -17.66 -5.87
C PRO A 100 -8.47 -16.33 -5.46
N LEU A 101 -8.87 -15.23 -6.10
CA LEU A 101 -8.30 -13.90 -5.88
C LEU A 101 -9.39 -12.88 -5.53
N LEU A 102 -9.30 -12.28 -4.35
CA LEU A 102 -10.02 -11.05 -4.00
C LEU A 102 -9.09 -9.85 -4.15
N ASN A 103 -9.35 -9.01 -5.14
CA ASN A 103 -8.58 -7.80 -5.39
C ASN A 103 -9.35 -6.55 -4.93
N ILE A 104 -8.89 -5.95 -3.85
CA ILE A 104 -9.53 -4.79 -3.22
C ILE A 104 -8.76 -3.52 -3.56
N TYR A 105 -9.47 -2.46 -3.94
CA TYR A 105 -8.87 -1.14 -4.15
C TYR A 105 -9.72 -0.04 -3.53
N ALA A 106 -9.07 1.05 -3.08
CA ALA A 106 -9.75 2.25 -2.62
C ALA A 106 -10.08 3.16 -3.80
N THR A 107 -11.33 3.61 -3.92
CA THR A 107 -11.78 4.44 -5.06
C THR A 107 -11.14 5.83 -5.09
N GLU A 108 -10.69 6.34 -3.94
CA GLU A 108 -10.06 7.66 -3.79
C GLU A 108 -8.56 7.54 -3.42
N ASP A 109 -7.97 6.37 -3.68
CA ASP A 109 -6.53 6.18 -3.52
C ASP A 109 -5.77 6.98 -4.59
N HIS A 110 -4.83 7.78 -4.11
CA HIS A 110 -3.97 8.65 -4.91
C HIS A 110 -2.50 8.22 -4.79
N LEU A 111 -2.20 7.32 -3.83
CA LEU A 111 -0.87 6.75 -3.66
C LEU A 111 -0.73 5.53 -4.55
N VAL A 112 -1.76 4.68 -4.57
CA VAL A 112 -1.92 3.57 -5.51
C VAL A 112 -3.28 3.71 -6.19
N PRO A 113 -3.40 4.55 -7.24
CA PRO A 113 -4.66 4.76 -7.93
C PRO A 113 -5.31 3.46 -8.42
N PRO A 114 -6.65 3.40 -8.56
CA PRO A 114 -7.35 2.22 -9.06
C PRO A 114 -6.76 1.63 -10.36
N ALA A 115 -6.29 2.49 -11.26
CA ALA A 115 -5.64 2.09 -12.51
C ALA A 115 -4.37 1.23 -12.33
N HIS A 116 -3.74 1.23 -11.15
CA HIS A 116 -2.59 0.40 -10.84
C HIS A 116 -2.98 -0.95 -10.21
N THR A 117 -4.13 -1.02 -9.53
CA THR A 117 -4.58 -2.23 -8.81
C THR A 117 -5.51 -3.09 -9.65
N ILE A 118 -6.44 -2.47 -10.40
CA ILE A 118 -7.45 -3.16 -11.22
C ILE A 118 -6.84 -4.13 -12.25
N PRO A 119 -5.78 -3.75 -13.02
CA PRO A 119 -5.24 -4.61 -14.07
C PRO A 119 -4.74 -5.97 -13.59
N LEU A 120 -4.40 -6.11 -12.29
CA LEU A 120 -3.97 -7.39 -11.73
C LEU A 120 -4.99 -8.50 -12.02
N ASN A 121 -6.30 -8.21 -11.99
CA ASN A 121 -7.33 -9.20 -12.26
C ASN A 121 -7.16 -9.85 -13.64
N ASP A 122 -6.73 -9.10 -14.65
CA ASP A 122 -6.59 -9.62 -16.02
C ASP A 122 -5.24 -10.29 -16.28
N LEU A 123 -4.23 -9.92 -15.48
CA LEU A 123 -2.88 -10.46 -15.59
C LEU A 123 -2.76 -11.85 -14.96
N VAL A 124 -3.53 -12.15 -13.92
CA VAL A 124 -3.46 -13.44 -13.22
C VAL A 124 -4.08 -14.59 -14.03
N GLY A 125 -3.75 -15.83 -13.65
CA GLY A 125 -4.31 -17.06 -14.25
C GLY A 125 -5.58 -17.56 -13.57
N SER A 126 -6.00 -16.92 -12.47
CA SER A 126 -7.16 -17.34 -11.69
C SER A 126 -8.45 -17.21 -12.49
N LYS A 127 -9.28 -18.24 -12.42
CA LYS A 127 -10.65 -18.25 -12.96
C LYS A 127 -11.67 -17.71 -11.96
N ASP A 128 -11.35 -17.80 -10.67
CA ASP A 128 -12.17 -17.27 -9.59
C ASP A 128 -11.51 -15.99 -9.07
N LYS A 129 -11.91 -14.86 -9.64
CA LYS A 129 -11.35 -13.56 -9.32
C LYS A 129 -12.47 -12.54 -9.14
N GLN A 130 -12.40 -11.80 -8.04
CA GLN A 130 -13.34 -10.75 -7.71
C GLN A 130 -12.58 -9.44 -7.54
N LEU A 131 -13.11 -8.38 -8.15
CA LEU A 131 -12.65 -7.03 -7.92
C LEU A 131 -13.63 -6.35 -6.96
N TYR A 132 -13.12 -5.73 -5.90
CA TYR A 132 -13.93 -5.05 -4.89
C TYR A 132 -13.50 -3.59 -4.74
N ALA A 133 -14.40 -2.68 -5.11
CA ALA A 133 -14.21 -1.24 -5.00
C ALA A 133 -14.65 -0.78 -3.61
N PHE A 134 -13.69 -0.32 -2.79
CA PHE A 134 -13.97 0.18 -1.46
C PHE A 134 -13.98 1.72 -1.45
N PRO A 135 -15.09 2.37 -1.06
CA PRO A 135 -15.12 3.84 -0.99
C PRO A 135 -14.21 4.38 0.12
N GLY A 136 -13.19 5.13 -0.28
CA GLY A 136 -12.23 5.76 0.62
C GLY A 136 -10.85 5.90 0.01
N GLY A 137 -9.90 6.39 0.82
CA GLY A 137 -8.49 6.54 0.43
C GLY A 137 -7.59 5.46 1.04
N HIS A 138 -6.31 5.48 0.64
CA HIS A 138 -5.28 4.47 0.95
C HIS A 138 -5.34 3.87 2.37
N ILE A 139 -5.14 4.70 3.40
CA ILE A 139 -5.10 4.24 4.80
C ILE A 139 -6.51 3.84 5.31
N GLY A 140 -7.55 4.49 4.78
CA GLY A 140 -8.94 4.27 5.20
C GLY A 140 -9.46 2.86 4.91
N VAL A 141 -8.86 2.18 3.92
CA VAL A 141 -9.12 0.75 3.61
C VAL A 141 -8.78 -0.14 4.81
N PHE A 142 -7.81 0.22 5.66
CA PHE A 142 -7.34 -0.62 6.76
C PHE A 142 -7.80 -0.14 8.13
N THR A 143 -7.83 1.18 8.36
CA THR A 143 -8.02 1.74 9.71
C THR A 143 -9.34 2.49 9.90
N GLY A 144 -10.16 2.63 8.85
CA GLY A 144 -11.41 3.37 8.90
C GLY A 144 -12.53 2.60 9.60
N ARG A 145 -13.46 3.31 10.26
CA ARG A 145 -14.71 2.70 10.79
C ARG A 145 -15.47 1.93 9.71
N ARG A 146 -15.50 2.47 8.49
CA ARG A 146 -16.12 1.83 7.33
C ARG A 146 -15.43 0.53 6.93
N SER A 147 -14.10 0.46 7.03
CA SER A 147 -13.36 -0.78 6.76
C SER A 147 -13.79 -1.88 7.72
N GLN A 148 -13.88 -1.57 9.01
CA GLN A 148 -14.33 -2.52 10.03
C GLN A 148 -15.80 -2.95 9.84
N ALA A 149 -16.67 -2.03 9.42
CA ALA A 149 -18.10 -2.29 9.26
C ALA A 149 -18.49 -2.97 7.94
N GLU A 150 -17.70 -2.81 6.87
CA GLU A 150 -18.05 -3.23 5.51
C GLU A 150 -17.00 -4.17 4.90
N LEU A 151 -15.72 -3.77 4.93
CA LEU A 151 -14.66 -4.53 4.27
C LEU A 151 -14.34 -5.82 5.03
N SER A 152 -14.21 -5.77 6.36
CA SER A 152 -13.92 -6.96 7.17
C SER A 152 -15.01 -8.04 7.03
N PRO A 153 -16.32 -7.74 7.15
CA PRO A 153 -17.38 -8.71 6.85
C PRO A 153 -17.35 -9.24 5.41
N THR A 154 -17.03 -8.38 4.44
CA THR A 154 -16.93 -8.77 3.02
C THR A 154 -15.81 -9.78 2.80
N ILE A 155 -14.63 -9.55 3.37
CA ILE A 155 -13.49 -10.49 3.29
C ILE A 155 -13.86 -11.80 3.97
N PHE A 156 -14.47 -11.73 5.16
CA PHE A 156 -14.92 -12.93 5.88
C PHE A 156 -15.91 -13.76 5.06
N GLN A 157 -16.92 -13.13 4.48
CA GLN A 157 -17.90 -13.83 3.65
C GLN A 157 -17.25 -14.42 2.40
N TRP A 158 -16.36 -13.66 1.74
CA TRP A 158 -15.65 -14.12 0.54
C TRP A 158 -14.80 -15.37 0.81
N LEU A 159 -14.14 -15.43 1.98
CA LEU A 159 -13.40 -16.60 2.44
C LEU A 159 -14.36 -17.77 2.73
N LYS A 160 -15.42 -17.50 3.50
CA LYS A 160 -16.41 -18.51 3.89
C LYS A 160 -17.11 -19.18 2.69
N ASP A 161 -17.35 -18.44 1.61
CA ASP A 161 -17.94 -18.97 0.38
C ASP A 161 -17.01 -19.97 -0.36
N ARG A 162 -15.75 -20.09 0.09
CA ARG A 162 -14.67 -20.88 -0.53
C ARG A 162 -13.98 -21.86 0.44
N ASP A 163 -14.44 -21.93 1.69
CA ASP A 163 -14.09 -22.97 2.67
C ASP A 163 -14.86 -24.27 2.39
#